data_AF-A0A8U0HSQ5-F1
#
_entry.id   AF-A0A8U0HSQ5-F1
#
_cell.length_a   1.000
_cell.length_b   1.000
_cell.length_c   1.000
_cell.angle_alpha   90.00
_cell.angle_beta   90.00
_cell.angle_gamma   90.00
#
_symmetry.space_group_name_H-M   'P 1'
#
loop_
_entity.id
_entity.type
_entity.pdbx_description
1 polymer ?
#
loop_
_entity_poly.entity_id
_entity_poly.type
_entity_poly.pdbx_seq_one_letter_code
_entity_poly.pdbx_strand_id
1 'polypeptide(L)'
;MDISDLTQKFEFVDTVTVERNEAGQIDLKMPQQRYEKSDETSVHQYGWGPFCKFHVDTSSFQERSGVYIFTANHQIVYVGEAVDIHSRIQYGYSNISPKNCFEGGQQTNCRINNAILEVIRNEGQVALWAMEAEDRKQREAALIEECDPSWNFESPTTVTDSPQQIAQADGPAKDRESIFNESTNQHQLTSSKYAPLYDHLKKADVNTLHLSFEEIEEILGVPLPASARKYAVWWNPTGHAHAEGWAELGWAAEPDLDSETVTFNKVH
;
A
#
# COMPACT_ATOMS: atom_id res chain seq x y z
N MET A 1 6.51 -2.59 17.49
CA MET A 1 6.29 -2.20 18.90
C MET A 1 4.91 -2.67 19.31
N ASP A 2 4.75 -3.28 20.49
CA ASP A 2 3.43 -3.64 21.00
C ASP A 2 2.70 -2.40 21.54
N ILE A 3 1.37 -2.33 21.36
CA ILE A 3 0.57 -1.21 21.87
C ILE A 3 0.63 -1.08 23.40
N SER A 4 0.88 -2.17 24.13
CA SER A 4 1.03 -2.10 25.59
C SER A 4 2.31 -1.39 26.05
N ASP A 5 3.31 -1.30 25.18
CA ASP A 5 4.61 -0.69 25.49
C ASP A 5 4.58 0.84 25.31
N LEU A 6 3.53 1.37 24.69
CA LEU A 6 3.38 2.80 24.46
C LEU A 6 3.11 3.53 25.78
N THR A 7 3.95 4.51 26.10
CA THR A 7 3.82 5.31 27.33
C THR A 7 2.61 6.25 27.29
N GLN A 8 2.22 6.67 26.10
CA GLN A 8 1.11 7.56 25.84
C GLN A 8 -0.21 6.77 25.87
N LYS A 9 -1.24 7.30 26.52
CA LYS A 9 -2.53 6.61 26.63
C LYS A 9 -3.36 6.83 25.37
N PHE A 10 -3.71 5.74 24.70
CA PHE A 10 -4.73 5.69 23.65
C PHE A 10 -5.97 4.97 24.16
N GLU A 11 -7.15 5.43 23.73
CA GLU A 11 -8.41 4.72 23.92
C GLU A 11 -8.49 3.58 22.91
N PHE A 12 -8.85 2.38 23.36
CA PHE A 12 -9.27 1.30 22.47
C PHE A 12 -10.62 1.69 21.86
N VAL A 13 -10.67 1.80 20.54
CA VAL A 13 -11.89 2.19 19.83
C VAL A 13 -12.72 0.94 19.52
N ASP A 14 -12.19 0.07 18.67
CA ASP A 14 -12.85 -1.17 18.28
C ASP A 14 -11.89 -2.13 17.57
N THR A 15 -12.30 -3.39 17.44
CA THR A 15 -11.69 -4.35 16.51
C THR A 15 -12.32 -4.23 15.13
N VAL A 16 -11.51 -4.23 14.09
CA VAL A 16 -11.99 -4.19 12.71
C VAL A 16 -12.78 -5.46 12.37
N THR A 17 -13.97 -5.29 11.83
CA THR A 17 -14.77 -6.37 11.24
C THR A 17 -14.97 -6.13 9.75
N VAL A 18 -14.93 -7.17 8.92
CA VAL A 18 -15.11 -7.05 7.45
C VAL A 18 -16.48 -7.55 7.00
N GLU A 19 -17.01 -6.93 5.96
CA GLU A 19 -18.19 -7.46 5.26
C GLU A 19 -17.88 -8.84 4.67
N ARG A 20 -18.87 -9.73 4.79
CA ARG A 20 -18.81 -11.09 4.28
C ARG A 20 -20.03 -11.36 3.40
N ASN A 21 -19.83 -12.18 2.38
CA ASN A 21 -20.91 -12.61 1.48
C ASN A 21 -21.79 -13.69 2.15
N GLU A 22 -22.85 -14.13 1.47
CA GLU A 22 -23.77 -15.17 1.98
C GLU A 22 -23.07 -16.50 2.30
N ALA A 23 -21.93 -16.78 1.65
CA ALA A 23 -21.11 -17.96 1.91
C ALA A 23 -20.14 -17.78 3.11
N GLY A 24 -20.17 -16.63 3.79
CA GLY A 24 -19.30 -16.30 4.92
C GLY A 24 -17.87 -15.92 4.54
N GLN A 25 -17.55 -15.82 3.25
CA GLN A 25 -16.25 -15.38 2.76
C GLN A 25 -16.16 -13.86 2.78
N ILE A 26 -14.94 -13.31 2.92
CA ILE A 26 -14.73 -11.86 2.86
C ILE A 26 -15.23 -11.33 1.50
N ASP A 27 -16.06 -10.30 1.54
CA ASP A 27 -16.64 -9.67 0.35
C ASP A 27 -15.63 -8.69 -0.28
N LEU A 28 -14.86 -9.20 -1.25
CA LEU A 28 -13.81 -8.45 -1.93
C LEU A 28 -14.40 -7.38 -2.85
N LYS A 29 -13.83 -6.18 -2.79
CA LYS A 29 -14.27 -5.00 -3.53
C LYS A 29 -13.25 -4.61 -4.60
N MET A 30 -13.77 -4.39 -5.81
CA MET A 30 -13.03 -3.87 -6.98
C MET A 30 -13.73 -2.58 -7.47
N PRO A 31 -13.43 -1.42 -6.87
CA PRO A 31 -14.16 -0.18 -7.09
C PRO A 31 -13.84 0.50 -8.43
N GLN A 32 -12.78 0.09 -9.12
CA GLN A 32 -12.18 0.82 -10.26
C GLN A 32 -13.18 1.09 -11.38
N GLN A 33 -14.01 0.10 -11.74
CA GLN A 33 -15.01 0.22 -12.81
C GLN A 33 -16.10 1.25 -12.53
N ARG A 34 -16.26 1.68 -11.27
CA ARG A 34 -17.24 2.71 -10.88
C ARG A 34 -16.70 4.13 -11.02
N TYR A 35 -15.44 4.30 -11.42
CA TYR A 35 -14.87 5.63 -11.64
C TYR A 35 -15.22 6.12 -13.04
N GLU A 36 -15.88 7.27 -13.14
CA GLU A 36 -16.35 7.83 -14.41
C GLU A 36 -15.22 8.05 -15.44
N LYS A 37 -13.99 8.29 -14.98
CA LYS A 37 -12.81 8.54 -15.82
C LYS A 37 -11.86 7.33 -15.87
N SER A 38 -12.37 6.12 -15.64
CA SER A 38 -11.56 4.89 -15.63
C SER A 38 -10.80 4.66 -16.94
N ASP A 39 -11.35 5.13 -18.06
CA ASP A 39 -10.78 4.91 -19.39
C ASP A 39 -9.72 5.99 -19.77
N GLU A 40 -9.68 7.09 -19.02
CA GLU A 40 -8.80 8.24 -19.28
C GLU A 40 -7.64 8.34 -18.28
N THR A 41 -7.75 7.64 -17.15
CA THR A 41 -6.80 7.75 -16.04
C THR A 41 -6.20 6.39 -15.74
N SER A 42 -4.88 6.31 -15.61
CA SER A 42 -4.22 5.08 -15.21
C SER A 42 -4.49 4.76 -13.73
N VAL A 43 -4.63 3.47 -13.43
CA VAL A 43 -4.65 2.94 -12.05
C VAL A 43 -3.22 3.05 -11.50
N HIS A 44 -3.05 3.61 -10.30
CA HIS A 44 -1.73 3.70 -9.68
C HIS A 44 -1.33 2.36 -9.01
N GLN A 45 -0.08 2.22 -8.58
CA GLN A 45 0.47 0.95 -8.03
C GLN A 45 -0.35 0.29 -6.90
N TYR A 46 -1.06 1.05 -6.06
CA TYR A 46 -1.89 0.51 -4.97
C TYR A 46 -3.38 0.38 -5.32
N GLY A 47 -3.77 0.73 -6.55
CA GLY A 47 -5.15 0.98 -6.94
C GLY A 47 -5.88 -0.26 -7.45
N TRP A 48 -5.16 -1.35 -7.72
CA TRP A 48 -5.73 -2.59 -8.23
C TRP A 48 -6.50 -3.40 -7.17
N GLY A 49 -6.21 -3.18 -5.89
CA GLY A 49 -6.83 -3.96 -4.81
C GLY A 49 -6.32 -5.41 -4.80
N PRO A 50 -7.14 -6.39 -4.37
CA PRO A 50 -8.51 -6.24 -3.91
C PRO A 50 -8.62 -5.41 -2.62
N PHE A 51 -9.80 -4.88 -2.36
CA PHE A 51 -10.12 -4.15 -1.13
C PHE A 51 -11.19 -4.87 -0.32
N CYS A 52 -11.34 -4.50 0.95
CA CYS A 52 -12.47 -4.90 1.77
C CYS A 52 -13.37 -3.70 2.06
N LYS A 53 -14.61 -3.97 2.46
CA LYS A 53 -15.37 -3.03 3.26
C LYS A 53 -15.31 -3.48 4.71
N PHE A 54 -14.90 -2.58 5.61
CA PHE A 54 -14.77 -2.89 7.02
C PHE A 54 -15.55 -1.92 7.92
N HIS A 55 -15.80 -2.35 9.15
CA HIS A 55 -16.53 -1.61 10.17
C HIS A 55 -15.71 -1.57 11.46
N VAL A 56 -15.74 -0.40 12.08
CA VAL A 56 -15.14 -0.04 13.37
C VAL A 56 -16.09 1.03 13.95
N ASP A 57 -16.55 0.87 15.19
CA ASP A 57 -17.39 1.88 15.82
C ASP A 57 -16.56 3.09 16.28
N THR A 58 -16.49 4.11 15.43
CA THR A 58 -15.80 5.38 15.73
C THR A 58 -16.77 6.49 16.18
N SER A 59 -17.99 6.14 16.63
CA SER A 59 -19.03 7.14 16.97
C SER A 59 -18.61 8.08 18.10
N SER A 60 -17.83 7.61 19.07
CA SER A 60 -17.29 8.44 20.16
C SER A 60 -16.29 9.51 19.69
N PHE A 61 -15.77 9.37 18.47
CA PHE A 61 -14.76 10.24 17.85
C PHE A 61 -15.30 11.10 16.70
N GLN A 62 -16.62 11.25 16.59
CA GLN A 62 -17.23 12.18 15.64
C GLN A 62 -16.84 13.63 15.97
N GLU A 63 -16.40 14.38 14.96
CA GLU A 63 -15.93 15.77 15.10
C GLU A 63 -14.73 15.95 16.04
N ARG A 64 -14.00 14.86 16.34
CA ARG A 64 -12.80 14.91 17.19
C ARG A 64 -11.53 14.88 16.36
N SER A 65 -10.69 15.90 16.55
CA SER A 65 -9.36 15.99 15.98
C SER A 65 -8.35 15.24 16.84
N GLY A 66 -7.41 14.51 16.22
CA GLY A 66 -6.38 13.81 16.96
C GLY A 66 -5.55 12.84 16.14
N VAL A 67 -5.02 11.84 16.85
CA VAL A 67 -4.16 10.79 16.30
C VAL A 67 -4.82 9.44 16.53
N TYR A 68 -4.68 8.54 15.57
CA TYR A 68 -5.16 7.17 15.66
C TYR A 68 -4.07 6.17 15.26
N ILE A 69 -4.20 4.95 15.77
CA ILE A 69 -3.27 3.86 15.57
C ILE A 69 -4.05 2.64 15.10
N PHE A 70 -3.59 2.00 14.02
CA PHE A 70 -3.95 0.62 13.74
C PHE A 70 -2.89 -0.32 14.30
N THR A 71 -3.35 -1.38 14.97
CA THR A 71 -2.51 -2.50 15.38
C THR A 71 -2.89 -3.77 14.62
N ALA A 72 -1.92 -4.56 14.22
CA ALA A 72 -2.12 -5.94 13.75
C ALA A 72 -1.57 -6.92 14.80
N ASN A 73 -2.44 -7.77 15.36
CA ASN A 73 -2.08 -8.68 16.46
C ASN A 73 -1.31 -7.96 17.59
N HIS A 74 -1.87 -6.84 18.07
CA HIS A 74 -1.30 -5.93 19.09
C HIS A 74 -0.06 -5.13 18.67
N GLN A 75 0.57 -5.44 17.54
CA GLN A 75 1.70 -4.66 17.04
C GLN A 75 1.23 -3.41 16.33
N ILE A 76 1.79 -2.25 16.70
CA ILE A 76 1.57 -0.97 16.03
C ILE A 76 2.08 -1.09 14.59
N VAL A 77 1.17 -0.92 13.63
CA VAL A 77 1.48 -1.04 12.20
C VAL A 77 1.23 0.25 11.43
N TYR A 78 0.32 1.11 11.90
CA TYR A 78 0.06 2.40 11.29
C TYR A 78 -0.30 3.45 12.34
N VAL A 79 0.19 4.67 12.15
CA VAL A 79 -0.18 5.87 12.90
C VAL A 79 -0.70 6.89 11.90
N GLY A 80 -1.80 7.55 12.20
CA GLY A 80 -2.33 8.61 11.35
C GLY A 80 -2.94 9.74 12.15
N GLU A 81 -3.03 10.92 11.55
CA GLU A 81 -3.76 12.06 12.09
C GLU A 81 -5.07 12.35 11.35
N ALA A 82 -6.01 12.98 12.03
CA ALA A 82 -7.17 13.58 11.39
C ALA A 82 -7.70 14.80 12.14
N VAL A 83 -8.33 15.72 11.40
CA VAL A 83 -9.21 16.76 11.97
C VAL A 83 -10.53 16.20 12.47
N ASP A 84 -10.97 15.09 11.89
CA ASP A 84 -12.14 14.32 12.30
C ASP A 84 -11.80 12.83 12.11
N ILE A 85 -11.51 12.16 13.22
CA ILE A 85 -11.10 10.75 13.23
C ILE A 85 -12.24 9.87 12.69
N HIS A 86 -13.49 10.12 13.08
CA HIS A 86 -14.63 9.35 12.57
C HIS A 86 -14.69 9.42 11.04
N SER A 87 -14.69 10.63 10.48
CA SER A 87 -14.76 10.82 9.03
C SER A 87 -13.56 10.21 8.31
N ARG A 88 -12.35 10.32 8.87
CA ARG A 88 -11.13 9.75 8.26
C ARG A 88 -11.21 8.23 8.15
N ILE A 89 -11.67 7.54 9.20
CA ILE A 89 -11.79 6.08 9.17
C ILE A 89 -12.91 5.67 8.22
N GLN A 90 -14.13 6.19 8.41
CA GLN A 90 -15.32 5.72 7.69
C GLN A 90 -15.27 6.00 6.19
N TYR A 91 -14.76 7.17 5.77
CA TYR A 91 -14.76 7.59 4.37
C TYR A 91 -13.37 7.53 3.71
N GLY A 92 -12.31 7.38 4.50
CA GLY A 92 -10.94 7.22 3.99
C GLY A 92 -10.58 5.76 3.77
N TYR A 93 -10.69 4.94 4.82
CA TYR A 93 -10.15 3.58 4.82
C TYR A 93 -11.21 2.49 4.73
N SER A 94 -12.36 2.66 5.39
CA SER A 94 -13.37 1.60 5.52
C SER A 94 -13.98 1.13 4.21
N ASN A 95 -14.05 2.01 3.20
CA ASN A 95 -14.61 1.69 1.89
C ASN A 95 -13.94 2.53 0.80
N ILE A 96 -13.15 1.89 -0.06
CA ILE A 96 -12.36 2.61 -1.07
C ILE A 96 -13.25 3.25 -2.13
N SER A 97 -13.16 4.59 -2.21
CA SER A 97 -13.74 5.36 -3.31
C SER A 97 -13.02 5.03 -4.63
N PRO A 98 -13.74 4.81 -5.74
CA PRO A 98 -13.15 4.49 -7.05
C PRO A 98 -12.04 5.44 -7.48
N LYS A 99 -12.22 6.76 -7.28
CA LYS A 99 -11.22 7.78 -7.62
C LYS A 99 -9.87 7.53 -6.95
N ASN A 100 -9.86 6.98 -5.73
CA ASN A 100 -8.62 6.73 -4.98
C ASN A 100 -7.79 5.60 -5.57
N CYS A 101 -8.27 4.87 -6.58
CA CYS A 101 -7.49 3.83 -7.25
C CYS A 101 -6.64 4.38 -8.40
N PHE A 102 -6.92 5.59 -8.86
CA PHE A 102 -6.33 6.16 -10.08
C PHE A 102 -5.31 7.24 -9.76
N GLU A 103 -4.46 7.57 -10.73
CA GLU A 103 -3.50 8.67 -10.60
C GLU A 103 -4.17 9.98 -10.16
N GLY A 104 -3.54 10.66 -9.20
CA GLY A 104 -4.12 11.82 -8.48
C GLY A 104 -5.11 11.45 -7.35
N GLY A 105 -5.34 10.15 -7.11
CA GLY A 105 -6.08 9.62 -5.97
C GLY A 105 -5.23 9.52 -4.69
N GLN A 106 -5.91 9.35 -3.54
CA GLN A 106 -5.22 9.16 -2.25
C GLN A 106 -4.70 7.72 -2.10
N GLN A 107 -3.46 7.49 -2.52
CA GLN A 107 -2.79 6.18 -2.45
C GLN A 107 -2.82 5.53 -1.06
N THR A 108 -2.64 6.33 0.02
CA THR A 108 -2.68 5.83 1.40
C THR A 108 -3.99 5.12 1.73
N ASN A 109 -5.12 5.57 1.17
CA ASN A 109 -6.40 4.93 1.45
C ASN A 109 -6.39 3.47 0.97
N CYS A 110 -5.95 3.27 -0.28
CA CYS A 110 -5.85 1.95 -0.89
C CYS A 110 -4.83 1.06 -0.16
N ARG A 111 -3.66 1.61 0.20
CA ARG A 111 -2.62 0.88 0.97
C ARG A 111 -3.15 0.36 2.29
N ILE A 112 -3.74 1.24 3.11
CA ILE A 112 -4.19 0.87 4.45
C ILE A 112 -5.34 -0.13 4.39
N ASN A 113 -6.32 0.06 3.48
CA ASN A 113 -7.40 -0.91 3.35
C ASN A 113 -6.92 -2.29 2.90
N ASN A 114 -6.03 -2.35 1.90
CA ASN A 114 -5.49 -3.63 1.44
C ASN A 114 -4.64 -4.30 2.53
N ALA A 115 -3.83 -3.54 3.27
CA ALA A 115 -3.07 -4.09 4.40
C ALA A 115 -3.97 -4.68 5.50
N ILE A 116 -5.09 -4.02 5.81
CA ILE A 116 -6.12 -4.55 6.73
C ILE A 116 -6.72 -5.85 6.20
N LEU A 117 -7.10 -5.89 4.92
CA LEU A 117 -7.64 -7.08 4.28
C LEU A 117 -6.65 -8.26 4.40
N GLU A 118 -5.36 -8.03 4.14
CA GLU A 118 -4.34 -9.08 4.18
C GLU A 118 -4.12 -9.63 5.58
N VAL A 119 -4.13 -8.79 6.62
CA VAL A 119 -4.08 -9.29 8.01
C VAL A 119 -5.26 -10.21 8.31
N ILE A 120 -6.48 -9.80 7.93
CA ILE A 120 -7.72 -10.55 8.23
C ILE A 120 -7.82 -11.84 7.40
N ARG A 121 -7.34 -11.83 6.16
CA ARG A 121 -7.25 -13.04 5.32
C ARG A 121 -6.34 -14.10 5.92
N ASN A 122 -5.27 -13.66 6.58
CA ASN A 122 -4.32 -14.53 7.27
C ASN A 122 -4.72 -14.78 8.73
N GLU A 123 -6.02 -14.72 9.04
CA GLU A 123 -6.60 -14.99 10.36
C GLU A 123 -6.06 -14.11 11.50
N GLY A 124 -5.41 -12.99 11.15
CA GLY A 124 -4.98 -11.98 12.10
C GLY A 124 -6.12 -11.03 12.51
N GLN A 125 -5.84 -10.23 13.54
CA GLN A 125 -6.75 -9.22 14.05
C GLN A 125 -6.18 -7.83 13.82
N VAL A 126 -7.04 -6.90 13.36
CA VAL A 126 -6.73 -5.47 13.35
C VAL A 126 -7.60 -4.75 14.37
N ALA A 127 -7.01 -3.85 15.15
CA ALA A 127 -7.73 -2.98 16.07
C ALA A 127 -7.37 -1.51 15.85
N LEU A 128 -8.32 -0.63 16.14
CA LEU A 128 -8.16 0.82 16.11
C LEU A 128 -8.05 1.37 17.53
N TRP A 129 -7.09 2.25 17.72
CA TRP A 129 -6.89 3.03 18.92
C TRP A 129 -6.89 4.51 18.56
N ALA A 130 -7.37 5.39 19.44
CA ALA A 130 -7.43 6.81 19.16
C ALA A 130 -7.16 7.67 20.40
N MET A 131 -6.65 8.88 20.15
CA MET A 131 -6.54 9.93 21.14
C MET A 131 -6.92 11.27 20.51
N GLU A 132 -7.65 12.09 21.25
CA GLU A 132 -7.92 13.47 20.88
C GLU A 132 -6.65 14.32 21.11
N ALA A 133 -6.30 15.17 20.14
CA ALA A 133 -5.11 16.01 20.21
C ALA A 133 -5.23 17.24 19.28
N GLU A 134 -4.96 18.41 19.83
CA GLU A 134 -4.85 19.66 19.05
C GLU A 134 -3.52 19.71 18.27
N ASP A 135 -2.44 19.22 18.87
CA ASP A 135 -1.09 19.10 18.32
C ASP A 135 -0.89 17.82 17.49
N ARG A 136 -1.97 17.33 16.85
CA ARG A 136 -2.05 16.02 16.16
C ARG A 136 -0.89 15.73 15.21
N LYS A 137 -0.40 16.70 14.45
CA LYS A 137 0.70 16.51 13.48
C LYS A 137 2.03 16.24 14.18
N GLN A 138 2.31 16.98 15.25
CA GLN A 138 3.53 16.80 16.01
C GLN A 138 3.53 15.45 16.74
N ARG A 139 2.38 15.06 17.28
CA ARG A 139 2.20 13.74 17.91
C ARG A 139 2.34 12.59 16.93
N GLU A 140 1.68 12.67 15.78
CA GLU A 140 1.81 11.67 14.71
C GLU A 140 3.28 11.47 14.34
N ALA A 141 4.00 12.56 14.05
CA ALA A 141 5.42 12.49 13.70
C ALA A 141 6.28 11.83 14.79
N ALA A 142 6.08 12.22 16.06
CA ALA A 142 6.81 11.63 17.19
C ALA A 142 6.50 10.14 17.37
N LEU A 143 5.23 9.75 17.20
CA LEU A 143 4.81 8.34 17.29
C LEU A 143 5.34 7.50 16.15
N ILE A 144 5.42 8.04 14.92
CA ILE A 144 6.04 7.34 13.80
C ILE A 144 7.52 7.12 14.06
N GLU A 145 8.23 8.14 14.55
CA GLU A 145 9.66 8.04 14.91
C GLU A 145 9.90 7.03 16.06
N GLU A 146 9.05 7.04 17.08
CA GLU A 146 9.14 6.14 18.24
C GLU A 146 8.80 4.68 17.89
N CYS A 147 7.74 4.47 17.10
CA CYS A 147 7.18 3.13 16.89
C CYS A 147 7.70 2.42 15.63
N ASP A 148 8.26 3.17 14.67
CA ASP A 148 8.61 2.72 13.32
C ASP A 148 7.52 1.84 12.66
N PRO A 149 6.29 2.36 12.51
CA PRO A 149 5.15 1.57 12.04
C PRO A 149 5.30 1.15 10.58
N SER A 150 5.24 -0.15 10.34
CA SER A 150 5.51 -0.76 9.02
C SER A 150 4.56 -0.34 7.87
N TRP A 151 3.47 0.39 8.13
CA TRP A 151 2.54 0.86 7.09
C TRP A 151 2.63 2.39 6.86
N ASN A 152 3.44 3.12 7.63
CA ASN A 152 3.60 4.57 7.49
C ASN A 152 4.55 5.02 6.38
N PHE A 153 5.12 4.09 5.62
CA PHE A 153 6.02 4.45 4.52
C PHE A 153 5.38 5.47 3.58
N GLU A 154 6.08 6.59 3.40
CA GLU A 154 5.94 7.43 2.23
C GLU A 154 6.58 6.68 1.05
N SER A 155 5.92 6.67 -0.11
CA SER A 155 6.68 6.58 -1.36
C SER A 155 7.78 7.65 -1.30
N PRO A 156 9.01 7.40 -1.78
CA PRO A 156 10.02 8.46 -1.82
C PRO A 156 9.46 9.65 -2.61
N THR A 157 9.05 10.69 -1.89
CA THR A 157 8.60 11.93 -2.48
C THR A 157 9.84 12.56 -3.09
N THR A 158 9.91 12.59 -4.42
CA THR A 158 10.86 13.43 -5.14
C THR A 158 10.69 14.85 -4.63
N VAL A 159 11.68 15.31 -3.86
CA VAL A 159 11.88 16.71 -3.55
C VAL A 159 12.14 17.42 -4.88
N THR A 160 11.10 17.98 -5.47
CA THR A 160 11.25 19.08 -6.40
C THR A 160 11.06 20.34 -5.60
N ASP A 161 12.20 20.87 -5.13
CA ASP A 161 12.36 22.30 -5.00
C ASP A 161 11.94 22.95 -6.32
N SER A 162 10.98 23.88 -6.29
CA SER A 162 11.06 25.14 -7.04
C SER A 162 9.90 26.10 -6.72
N PRO A 163 10.13 27.42 -6.89
CA PRO A 163 9.44 28.50 -6.18
C PRO A 163 8.20 29.06 -6.87
N GLN A 164 7.44 29.85 -6.12
CA GLN A 164 6.28 30.67 -6.52
C GLN A 164 6.46 31.43 -7.85
N GLN A 165 5.45 31.38 -8.75
CA GLN A 165 4.73 32.56 -9.30
C GLN A 165 3.65 32.23 -10.39
N ILE A 166 2.40 32.61 -10.09
CA ILE A 166 1.35 33.33 -10.87
C ILE A 166 1.24 33.13 -12.42
N ALA A 167 0.06 32.71 -12.92
CA ALA A 167 -0.87 33.46 -13.82
C ALA A 167 -1.90 32.58 -14.57
N GLN A 168 -3.05 33.19 -14.90
CA GLN A 168 -4.28 32.66 -15.54
C GLN A 168 -4.21 32.53 -17.07
N ALA A 169 -5.08 31.68 -17.68
CA ALA A 169 -6.11 32.00 -18.71
C ALA A 169 -6.35 30.92 -19.80
N ASP A 170 -7.63 30.59 -20.01
CA ASP A 170 -8.42 30.36 -21.25
C ASP A 170 -7.96 29.45 -22.43
N GLY A 171 -8.70 28.34 -22.62
CA GLY A 171 -9.29 27.83 -23.90
C GLY A 171 -8.39 27.34 -25.06
N PRO A 172 -8.98 26.80 -26.15
CA PRO A 172 -9.64 25.48 -26.26
C PRO A 172 -8.93 24.50 -27.23
N ALA A 173 -9.41 23.24 -27.23
CA ALA A 173 -8.91 22.08 -27.97
C ALA A 173 -8.93 22.19 -29.51
N LYS A 174 -7.97 21.52 -30.17
CA LYS A 174 -8.12 20.95 -31.53
C LYS A 174 -7.24 19.71 -31.74
N ASP A 175 -7.91 18.66 -32.20
CA ASP A 175 -7.52 17.62 -33.17
C ASP A 175 -6.06 17.14 -33.19
N ARG A 176 -5.86 15.85 -32.90
CA ARG A 176 -5.09 14.97 -33.80
C ARG A 176 -5.29 13.48 -33.54
N GLU A 177 -5.47 12.81 -34.68
CA GLU A 177 -5.71 11.41 -34.98
C GLU A 177 -4.78 10.39 -34.31
N SER A 178 -5.32 9.16 -34.27
CA SER A 178 -4.77 7.90 -33.80
C SER A 178 -3.37 7.56 -34.31
N ILE A 179 -2.47 7.25 -33.37
CA ILE A 179 -1.35 6.33 -33.62
C ILE A 179 -1.35 5.35 -32.45
N PHE A 180 -1.77 4.10 -32.72
CA PHE A 180 -1.51 2.96 -31.86
C PHE A 180 0.01 2.84 -31.66
N ASN A 181 0.49 2.99 -30.42
CA ASN A 181 1.88 2.76 -30.08
C ASN A 181 1.95 1.66 -29.02
N GLU A 182 2.44 0.48 -29.43
CA GLU A 182 2.78 -0.70 -28.60
C GLU A 182 3.97 -0.47 -27.63
N SER A 183 4.35 0.78 -27.37
CA SER A 183 5.60 1.13 -26.68
C SER A 183 5.42 1.65 -25.25
N THR A 184 4.19 1.77 -24.75
CA THR A 184 3.90 2.45 -23.48
C THR A 184 4.07 1.57 -22.24
N ASN A 185 4.07 0.23 -22.37
CA ASN A 185 4.23 -0.68 -21.22
C ASN A 185 5.68 -0.89 -20.77
N GLN A 186 6.68 -0.47 -21.56
CA GLN A 186 8.09 -0.67 -21.17
C GLN A 186 8.65 0.43 -20.27
N HIS A 187 7.97 1.58 -20.14
CA HIS A 187 8.51 2.75 -19.43
C HIS A 187 7.99 2.93 -17.99
N GLN A 188 7.06 2.10 -17.52
CA GLN A 188 6.49 2.23 -16.16
C GLN A 188 7.17 1.30 -15.12
N LEU A 189 7.87 0.25 -15.57
CA LEU A 189 8.65 -0.66 -14.71
C LEU A 189 10.09 -0.18 -14.45
N THR A 190 10.60 0.76 -15.25
CA THR A 190 11.98 1.27 -15.20
C THR A 190 12.24 2.31 -14.10
N SER A 191 11.24 2.66 -13.30
CA SER A 191 11.36 3.65 -12.19
C SER A 191 11.06 3.07 -10.80
N SER A 192 10.80 1.77 -10.69
CA SER A 192 10.62 1.09 -9.40
C SER A 192 11.96 0.80 -8.74
N LYS A 193 12.02 0.85 -7.40
CA LYS A 193 13.20 0.40 -6.63
C LYS A 193 13.60 -1.05 -6.92
N TYR A 194 12.70 -1.84 -7.52
CA TYR A 194 12.95 -3.23 -7.94
C TYR A 194 13.28 -3.41 -9.42
N ALA A 195 13.39 -2.31 -10.19
CA ALA A 195 13.78 -2.35 -11.59
C ALA A 195 15.12 -3.08 -11.83
N PRO A 196 16.16 -2.94 -10.97
CA PRO A 196 17.39 -3.71 -11.16
C PRO A 196 17.19 -5.22 -11.07
N LEU A 197 16.36 -5.69 -10.14
CA LEU A 197 16.04 -7.12 -10.00
C LEU A 197 15.21 -7.62 -11.18
N TYR A 198 14.26 -6.82 -11.66
CA TYR A 198 13.51 -7.11 -12.88
C TYR A 198 14.44 -7.28 -14.09
N ASP A 199 15.36 -6.33 -14.32
CA ASP A 199 16.32 -6.37 -15.42
C ASP A 199 17.27 -7.57 -15.32
N HIS A 200 17.63 -7.95 -14.09
CA HIS A 200 18.43 -9.14 -13.83
C HIS A 200 17.67 -10.42 -14.24
N LEU A 201 16.43 -10.58 -13.79
CA LEU A 201 15.58 -11.73 -14.12
C LEU A 201 15.20 -11.80 -15.61
N LYS A 202 15.06 -10.65 -16.27
CA LYS A 202 14.78 -10.57 -17.71
C LYS A 202 15.95 -11.06 -18.56
N LYS A 203 17.20 -10.85 -18.11
CA LYS A 203 18.42 -11.28 -18.80
C LYS A 203 18.79 -12.74 -18.50
N ALA A 204 18.15 -13.36 -17.52
CA ALA A 204 18.43 -14.73 -17.11
C ALA A 204 17.92 -15.74 -18.16
N ASP A 205 18.87 -16.46 -18.77
CA ASP A 205 18.62 -17.54 -19.73
C ASP A 205 18.62 -18.92 -19.05
N VAL A 206 18.01 -19.00 -17.87
CA VAL A 206 17.84 -20.23 -17.09
C VAL A 206 16.37 -20.41 -16.71
N ASN A 207 15.99 -21.63 -16.31
CA ASN A 207 14.63 -21.92 -15.85
C ASN A 207 14.47 -21.84 -14.34
N THR A 208 15.59 -21.91 -13.61
CA THR A 208 15.64 -21.78 -12.16
C THR A 208 16.82 -20.90 -11.81
N LEU A 209 16.58 -19.87 -10.99
CA LEU A 209 17.60 -18.97 -10.48
C LEU A 209 17.48 -18.93 -8.95
N HIS A 210 18.60 -19.19 -8.27
CA HIS A 210 18.68 -19.10 -6.82
C HIS A 210 19.44 -17.84 -6.44
N LEU A 211 18.87 -17.02 -5.56
CA LEU A 211 19.51 -15.82 -5.03
C LEU A 211 19.34 -15.78 -3.52
N SER A 212 20.40 -15.39 -2.81
CA SER A 212 20.29 -14.94 -1.43
C SER A 212 19.65 -13.55 -1.34
N PHE A 213 19.12 -13.22 -0.17
CA PHE A 213 18.61 -11.88 0.09
C PHE A 213 19.72 -10.83 -0.03
N GLU A 214 20.95 -11.14 0.39
CA GLU A 214 22.11 -10.28 0.21
C GLU A 214 22.41 -10.01 -1.27
N GLU A 215 22.43 -11.03 -2.13
CA GLU A 215 22.62 -10.85 -3.59
C GLU A 215 21.51 -9.99 -4.20
N ILE A 216 20.27 -10.15 -3.72
CA ILE A 216 19.16 -9.29 -4.15
C ILE A 216 19.38 -7.85 -3.70
N GLU A 217 19.79 -7.63 -2.46
CA GLU A 217 20.12 -6.29 -1.94
C GLU A 217 21.27 -5.63 -2.71
N GLU A 218 22.28 -6.40 -3.11
CA GLU A 218 23.36 -5.94 -4.00
C GLU A 218 22.82 -5.53 -5.38
N ILE A 219 21.92 -6.32 -5.97
CA ILE A 219 21.27 -5.99 -7.24
C ILE A 219 20.43 -4.71 -7.10
N LEU A 220 19.70 -4.57 -6.00
CA LEU A 220 18.82 -3.43 -5.73
C LEU A 220 19.59 -2.16 -5.30
N GLY A 221 20.79 -2.32 -4.74
CA GLY A 221 21.57 -1.25 -4.11
C GLY A 221 21.00 -0.74 -2.78
N VAL A 222 20.00 -1.44 -2.23
CA VAL A 222 19.32 -1.11 -0.97
C VAL A 222 18.91 -2.39 -0.22
N PRO A 223 18.81 -2.36 1.12
CA PRO A 223 18.32 -3.49 1.89
C PRO A 223 16.87 -3.86 1.55
N LEU A 224 16.58 -5.17 1.58
CA LEU A 224 15.23 -5.69 1.52
C LEU A 224 14.49 -5.31 2.80
N PRO A 225 13.20 -4.95 2.70
CA PRO A 225 12.43 -4.62 3.88
C PRO A 225 12.29 -5.84 4.81
N ALA A 226 12.14 -5.60 6.11
CA ALA A 226 11.93 -6.67 7.09
C ALA A 226 10.73 -7.58 6.73
N SER A 227 9.75 -7.06 5.98
CA SER A 227 8.62 -7.85 5.48
C SER A 227 9.02 -8.93 4.45
N ALA A 228 10.00 -8.66 3.58
CA ALA A 228 10.54 -9.67 2.65
C ALA A 228 11.21 -10.83 3.40
N ARG A 229 11.78 -10.53 4.57
CA ARG A 229 12.45 -11.48 5.47
C ARG A 229 11.48 -12.23 6.39
N LYS A 230 10.32 -11.64 6.69
CA LYS A 230 9.37 -12.17 7.68
C LYS A 230 8.18 -12.90 7.07
N TYR A 231 7.76 -12.55 5.85
CA TYR A 231 6.52 -13.04 5.28
C TYR A 231 6.72 -13.54 3.84
N ALA A 232 6.55 -14.85 3.63
CA ALA A 232 6.69 -15.46 2.31
C ALA A 232 5.73 -14.86 1.28
N VAL A 233 4.54 -14.41 1.72
CA VAL A 233 3.54 -13.75 0.85
C VAL A 233 4.10 -12.51 0.15
N TRP A 234 5.09 -11.83 0.73
CA TRP A 234 5.75 -10.68 0.10
C TRP A 234 6.33 -11.02 -1.29
N TRP A 235 6.72 -12.28 -1.51
CA TRP A 235 7.30 -12.75 -2.78
C TRP A 235 6.25 -13.16 -3.82
N ASN A 236 4.97 -13.20 -3.43
CA ASN A 236 3.87 -13.62 -4.29
C ASN A 236 3.28 -12.43 -5.09
N PRO A 237 3.06 -12.56 -6.41
CA PRO A 237 2.46 -11.50 -7.22
C PRO A 237 1.03 -11.12 -6.81
N THR A 238 0.33 -11.98 -6.07
CA THR A 238 -1.06 -11.72 -5.65
C THR A 238 -1.11 -10.60 -4.62
N GLY A 239 -1.33 -9.36 -5.07
CA GLY A 239 -1.48 -8.18 -4.19
C GLY A 239 -0.19 -7.40 -3.93
N HIS A 240 0.90 -7.70 -4.63
CA HIS A 240 2.18 -7.02 -4.48
C HIS A 240 2.77 -6.60 -5.83
N ALA A 241 2.65 -5.31 -6.15
CA ALA A 241 3.12 -4.74 -7.42
C ALA A 241 4.62 -4.98 -7.71
N HIS A 242 5.46 -5.16 -6.68
CA HIS A 242 6.86 -5.52 -6.88
C HIS A 242 7.03 -6.97 -7.35
N ALA A 243 6.17 -7.88 -6.89
CA ALA A 243 6.20 -9.27 -7.28
C ALA A 243 5.48 -9.55 -8.60
N GLU A 244 4.55 -8.69 -9.01
CA GLU A 244 3.98 -8.69 -10.36
C GLU A 244 5.07 -8.52 -11.43
N GLY A 245 6.09 -7.70 -11.18
CA GLY A 245 7.15 -7.44 -12.15
C GLY A 245 7.90 -8.70 -12.61
N TRP A 246 8.27 -9.61 -11.72
CA TRP A 246 8.89 -10.87 -12.13
C TRP A 246 7.88 -11.91 -12.60
N ALA A 247 6.64 -11.87 -12.10
CA ALA A 247 5.57 -12.74 -12.58
C ALA A 247 5.21 -12.45 -14.05
N GLU A 248 5.22 -11.19 -14.49
CA GLU A 248 5.06 -10.80 -15.90
C GLU A 248 6.15 -11.37 -16.82
N LEU A 249 7.35 -11.57 -16.26
CA LEU A 249 8.46 -12.23 -16.94
C LEU A 249 8.35 -13.77 -16.92
N GLY A 250 7.26 -14.31 -16.36
CA GLY A 250 7.01 -15.75 -16.23
C GLY A 250 7.73 -16.39 -15.06
N TRP A 251 8.18 -15.63 -14.05
CA TRP A 251 8.85 -16.19 -12.86
C TRP A 251 7.88 -16.32 -11.67
N ALA A 252 7.89 -17.48 -11.02
CA ALA A 252 7.37 -17.66 -9.67
C ALA A 252 8.52 -17.62 -8.66
N ALA A 253 8.32 -16.93 -7.53
CA ALA A 253 9.30 -16.83 -6.46
C ALA A 253 8.89 -17.72 -5.27
N GLU A 254 9.81 -18.58 -4.85
CA GLU A 254 9.67 -19.48 -3.70
C GLU A 254 10.74 -19.12 -2.67
N PRO A 255 10.41 -18.29 -1.66
CA PRO A 255 11.37 -17.88 -0.63
C PRO A 255 11.56 -18.97 0.43
N ASP A 256 12.81 -19.14 0.87
CA ASP A 256 13.19 -19.81 2.11
C ASP A 256 13.67 -18.73 3.08
N LEU A 257 12.80 -18.37 4.03
CA LEU A 257 13.06 -17.28 4.98
C LEU A 257 14.09 -17.66 6.04
N ASP A 258 14.25 -18.95 6.36
CA ASP A 258 15.19 -19.42 7.38
C ASP A 258 16.62 -19.35 6.86
N SER A 259 16.82 -19.67 5.58
CA SER A 259 18.13 -19.53 4.91
C SER A 259 18.33 -18.18 4.23
N GLU A 260 17.35 -17.28 4.28
CA GLU A 260 17.34 -15.96 3.62
C GLU A 260 17.68 -16.06 2.12
N THR A 261 17.01 -16.99 1.44
CA THR A 261 17.16 -17.22 -0.01
C THR A 261 15.82 -17.24 -0.71
N VAL A 262 15.82 -17.08 -2.03
CA VAL A 262 14.64 -17.27 -2.88
C VAL A 262 15.02 -18.02 -4.14
N THR A 263 14.14 -18.93 -4.53
CA THR A 263 14.21 -19.63 -5.80
C THR A 263 13.20 -19.04 -6.77
N PHE A 264 13.68 -18.48 -7.87
CA PHE A 264 12.84 -18.08 -8.99
C PHE A 264 12.75 -19.22 -10.00
N ASN A 265 11.54 -19.68 -10.30
CA ASN A 265 11.26 -20.73 -11.29
C ASN A 265 10.45 -20.16 -12.46
N LYS A 266 10.83 -20.45 -13.71
CA LYS A 266 9.99 -20.11 -14.87
C LYS A 266 8.75 -20.99 -14.88
N VAL A 267 7.59 -20.34 -14.90
CA VAL A 267 6.29 -20.97 -15.08
C VAL A 267 5.94 -20.83 -16.56
N HIS A 268 5.88 -21.97 -17.26
CA HIS A 268 5.53 -22.04 -18.69
C HIS A 268 4.03 -21.93 -18.94
#